data_AF-A0A975R6T7-F1
#
_entry.id   AF-A0A975R6T7-F1
#
_cell.length_a   1.000
_cell.length_b   1.000
_cell.length_c   1.000
_cell.angle_alpha   90.00
_cell.angle_beta   90.00
_cell.angle_gamma   90.00
#
_symmetry.space_group_name_H-M   'P 1'
#
loop_
_entity.id
_entity.type
_entity.pdbx_description
1 polymer ?
#
loop_
_entity_poly.entity_id
_entity_poly.type
_entity_poly.pdbx_seq_one_letter_code
_entity_poly.pdbx_strand_id
1 'polypeptide(L)'
;MTVTSPTPGSTRTSMSVRKRNGDLEPVDLMKIVRAVDRVAGDLDDVDPMRVATRTISGLYDGATTAELDRLSIQTAAEMIGEEPAYSRLAGRLLAGYVEKEVRNQGIASFSQSIGLGHAEGLIGDETFRFVKDNARKLDFAVDAEVAAGADHRFEYFGLRTVYDRYLLRHPVNRQVVETPQYFLLRVACGLARTPAEAIEFYRLMASLAYLPSSPTLFNSGTRHTQMSSCYLIDSPRDDLDSIYSRYAQVAKLSKFAGGIGIGFSRVRSRGALIRGTNGQSNGIVPFLRTLDSSVAAVNQGGRRKGAACVYLEPWHPDVEEFLELRDNTGEDARRTHNLNLANWVPDEFMRRVEADEPWSLIDPDEAPELVDLWGEAFDRAYRRVEAEGRVVRTLPARTLYAKMMKTLAQTGNGWMTFKDAATAPATRPPTRGRGRRPDRWCTCRTCAPRSSRSPPTTRPPCATSGRSTSRGTSSRR
;
A
#
# COMPACT_ATOMS: atom_id res chain seq x y z
N MET A 1 16.72 -36.56 -74.82
CA MET A 1 16.37 -36.52 -73.39
C MET A 1 17.29 -35.50 -72.74
N THR A 2 16.77 -34.30 -72.55
CA THR A 2 17.48 -33.13 -72.03
C THR A 2 17.64 -33.28 -70.52
N VAL A 3 18.89 -33.14 -70.05
CA VAL A 3 19.27 -33.12 -68.64
C VAL A 3 18.84 -31.77 -68.06
N THR A 4 17.88 -31.79 -67.15
CA THR A 4 17.43 -30.60 -66.42
C THR A 4 18.37 -30.34 -65.25
N SER A 5 19.02 -29.18 -65.27
CA SER A 5 19.83 -28.66 -64.16
C SER A 5 18.99 -28.48 -62.88
N PRO A 6 19.57 -28.67 -61.69
CA PRO A 6 18.86 -28.43 -60.43
C PRO A 6 18.60 -26.93 -60.21
N THR A 7 17.36 -26.61 -59.85
CA THR A 7 16.86 -25.28 -59.46
C THR A 7 17.67 -24.70 -58.29
N PRO A 8 18.04 -23.40 -58.30
CA PRO A 8 18.81 -22.81 -57.22
C PRO A 8 17.97 -22.62 -55.96
N GLY A 9 18.52 -23.10 -54.83
CA GLY A 9 18.44 -22.46 -53.52
C GLY A 9 17.05 -22.31 -52.89
N SER A 10 16.71 -23.24 -51.99
CA SER A 10 15.82 -22.92 -50.87
C SER A 10 16.43 -21.76 -50.08
N THR A 11 15.89 -20.54 -50.25
CA THR A 11 16.15 -19.42 -49.34
C THR A 11 15.65 -19.84 -47.96
N ARG A 12 16.57 -20.24 -47.07
CA ARG A 12 16.28 -20.38 -45.65
C ARG A 12 15.70 -19.04 -45.19
N THR A 13 14.45 -19.03 -44.77
CA THR A 13 13.79 -17.85 -44.20
C THR A 13 14.56 -17.44 -42.94
N SER A 14 15.49 -16.50 -43.06
CA SER A 14 16.19 -15.95 -41.91
C SER A 14 15.24 -15.02 -41.19
N MET A 15 14.86 -15.39 -39.96
CA MET A 15 14.00 -14.57 -39.11
C MET A 15 14.60 -13.16 -38.97
N SER A 16 13.76 -12.13 -39.13
CA SER A 16 14.16 -10.72 -39.10
C SER A 16 13.42 -9.98 -37.98
N VAL A 17 14.05 -8.94 -37.44
CA VAL A 17 13.50 -8.09 -36.38
C VAL A 17 13.41 -6.65 -36.87
N ARG A 18 12.29 -5.99 -36.56
CA ARG A 18 12.05 -4.59 -36.87
C ARG A 18 12.66 -3.68 -35.80
N LYS A 19 13.62 -2.85 -36.21
CA LYS A 19 14.22 -1.80 -35.38
C LYS A 19 13.23 -0.67 -35.13
N ARG A 20 13.52 0.14 -34.11
CA ARG A 20 12.69 1.31 -33.74
C ARG A 20 12.64 2.39 -34.84
N ASN A 21 13.64 2.44 -35.71
CA ASN A 21 13.67 3.31 -36.88
C ASN A 21 12.86 2.76 -38.08
N GLY A 22 12.27 1.57 -37.96
CA GLY A 22 11.44 0.94 -38.99
C GLY A 22 12.16 -0.13 -39.84
N ASP A 23 13.50 -0.16 -39.81
CA ASP A 23 14.30 -1.08 -40.62
C ASP A 23 14.19 -2.53 -40.14
N LEU A 24 14.29 -3.47 -41.08
CA LEU A 24 14.38 -4.91 -40.79
C LEU A 24 15.86 -5.33 -40.75
N GLU A 25 16.25 -6.01 -39.68
CA GLU A 25 17.59 -6.59 -39.53
C GLU A 25 17.45 -8.11 -39.25
N PRO A 26 18.27 -8.98 -39.87
CA PRO A 26 18.28 -10.40 -39.53
C PRO A 26 18.57 -10.63 -38.04
N VAL A 27 17.90 -11.61 -37.44
CA VAL A 27 18.14 -11.99 -36.03
C VAL A 27 19.53 -12.58 -35.88
N ASP A 28 20.34 -11.93 -35.05
CA ASP A 28 21.67 -12.38 -34.67
C ASP A 28 21.67 -12.79 -33.18
N LEU A 29 21.78 -14.10 -32.92
CA LEU A 29 21.87 -14.65 -31.58
C LEU A 29 23.04 -14.06 -30.79
N MET A 30 24.21 -13.92 -31.43
CA MET A 30 25.40 -13.41 -30.75
C MET A 30 25.24 -11.94 -30.35
N LYS A 31 24.43 -11.18 -31.10
CA LYS A 31 24.08 -9.81 -30.72
C LYS A 31 23.22 -9.76 -29.46
N ILE A 32 22.28 -10.69 -29.32
CA ILE A 32 21.43 -10.82 -28.12
C ILE A 32 22.28 -11.28 -26.93
N VAL A 33 23.11 -12.32 -27.11
CA VAL A 33 24.03 -12.81 -26.07
C VAL A 33 24.92 -11.68 -25.57
N ARG A 34 25.59 -10.94 -26.46
CA ARG A 34 26.44 -9.79 -26.08
C ARG A 34 25.66 -8.68 -25.36
N ALA A 35 24.39 -8.49 -25.70
CA ALA A 35 23.55 -7.50 -25.02
C ALA A 35 23.17 -7.94 -23.61
N VAL A 36 22.83 -9.21 -23.41
CA VAL A 36 22.54 -9.80 -22.09
C VAL A 36 23.81 -9.85 -21.24
N ASP A 37 24.93 -10.29 -21.82
CA ASP A 37 26.23 -10.44 -21.15
C ASP A 37 26.78 -9.12 -20.62
N ARG A 38 26.67 -8.03 -21.39
CA ARG A 38 27.02 -6.67 -20.95
C ARG A 38 26.31 -6.26 -19.66
N VAL A 39 25.09 -6.75 -19.48
CA VAL A 39 24.23 -6.42 -18.35
C VAL A 39 24.41 -7.42 -17.21
N ALA A 40 24.75 -8.67 -17.53
CA ALA A 40 25.08 -9.72 -16.57
C ALA A 40 26.36 -9.38 -15.80
N GLY A 41 27.44 -8.99 -16.48
CA GLY A 41 28.65 -8.41 -15.89
C GLY A 41 29.27 -9.22 -14.74
N ASP A 42 28.88 -8.88 -13.51
CA ASP A 42 29.29 -9.43 -12.21
C ASP A 42 28.39 -10.55 -11.66
N LEU A 43 27.47 -11.09 -12.48
CA LEU A 43 26.55 -12.16 -12.09
C LEU A 43 27.09 -13.53 -12.57
N ASP A 44 27.98 -14.12 -11.78
CA ASP A 44 28.68 -15.38 -12.12
C ASP A 44 27.73 -16.58 -12.32
N ASP A 45 26.60 -16.61 -11.60
CA ASP A 45 25.61 -17.70 -11.63
C ASP A 45 24.60 -17.57 -12.79
N VAL A 46 24.75 -16.56 -13.65
CA VAL A 46 23.85 -16.29 -14.78
C VAL A 46 24.51 -16.70 -16.08
N ASP A 47 23.76 -17.41 -16.93
CA ASP A 47 24.19 -17.82 -18.27
C ASP A 47 23.46 -16.97 -19.34
N PRO A 48 24.13 -15.99 -19.95
CA PRO A 48 23.56 -15.15 -21.02
C PRO A 48 23.16 -15.94 -22.26
N MET A 49 23.87 -17.02 -22.58
CA MET A 49 23.58 -17.86 -23.75
C MET A 49 22.24 -18.57 -23.58
N ARG A 50 21.97 -19.05 -22.37
CA ARG A 50 20.72 -19.72 -22.03
C ARG A 50 19.51 -18.79 -22.14
N VAL A 51 19.64 -17.55 -21.68
CA VAL A 51 18.60 -16.52 -21.83
C VAL A 51 18.38 -16.22 -23.31
N ALA A 52 19.44 -15.90 -24.05
CA ALA A 52 19.34 -15.52 -25.46
C ALA A 52 18.73 -16.64 -26.32
N THR A 53 19.11 -17.89 -26.08
CA THR A 53 18.56 -19.05 -26.80
C THR A 53 17.06 -19.20 -26.55
N ARG A 54 16.62 -19.17 -25.28
CA ARG A 54 15.20 -19.26 -24.93
C ARG A 54 14.39 -18.07 -25.49
N THR A 55 14.97 -16.87 -25.48
CA THR A 55 14.33 -15.67 -26.07
C THR A 55 14.11 -15.82 -27.58
N ILE A 56 15.11 -16.29 -28.33
CA ILE A 56 14.97 -16.46 -29.78
C ILE A 56 13.93 -17.54 -30.12
N SER A 57 13.89 -18.63 -29.35
CA SER A 57 12.89 -19.69 -29.55
C SER A 57 11.44 -19.19 -29.38
N GLY A 58 11.23 -18.13 -28.59
CA GLY A 58 9.92 -17.51 -28.42
C GLY A 58 9.62 -16.36 -29.41
N LEU A 59 10.56 -16.00 -30.28
CA LEU A 59 10.41 -14.88 -31.21
C LEU A 59 9.76 -15.34 -32.52
N TYR A 60 8.96 -14.47 -33.14
CA TYR A 60 8.38 -14.68 -34.47
C TYR A 60 9.02 -13.73 -35.50
N ASP A 61 8.88 -14.06 -36.79
CA ASP A 61 9.43 -13.25 -37.88
C ASP A 61 8.73 -11.89 -37.99
N GLY A 62 9.54 -10.82 -38.07
CA GLY A 62 9.05 -9.44 -38.11
C GLY A 62 8.76 -8.82 -36.73
N ALA A 63 9.04 -9.53 -35.63
CA ALA A 63 8.92 -8.98 -34.27
C ALA A 63 9.76 -7.70 -34.11
N THR A 64 9.30 -6.79 -33.26
CA THR A 64 10.00 -5.53 -33.00
C THR A 64 11.13 -5.72 -31.98
N THR A 65 12.14 -4.85 -32.04
CA THR A 65 13.19 -4.79 -31.00
C THR A 65 12.64 -4.53 -29.59
N ALA A 66 11.48 -3.88 -29.46
CA ALA A 66 10.82 -3.69 -28.17
C ALA A 66 10.18 -4.99 -27.64
N GLU A 67 9.61 -5.81 -28.52
CA GLU A 67 9.09 -7.14 -28.18
C GLU A 67 10.24 -8.08 -27.81
N LEU A 68 11.37 -8.01 -28.52
CA LEU A 68 12.59 -8.74 -28.19
C LEU A 68 13.12 -8.38 -26.79
N ASP A 69 13.22 -7.08 -26.47
CA ASP A 69 13.64 -6.62 -25.13
C ASP A 69 12.70 -7.17 -24.04
N ARG A 70 11.37 -7.09 -24.25
CA ARG A 70 10.35 -7.58 -23.30
C ARG A 70 10.43 -9.09 -23.09
N LEU A 71 10.60 -9.84 -24.18
CA LEU A 71 10.73 -11.29 -24.12
C LEU A 71 12.00 -11.69 -23.37
N SER A 72 13.12 -11.01 -23.61
CA SER A 72 14.37 -11.23 -22.87
C SER A 72 14.20 -11.02 -21.37
N ILE A 73 13.52 -9.95 -20.97
CA ILE A 73 13.21 -9.67 -19.56
C ILE A 73 12.34 -10.77 -18.96
N GLN A 74 11.28 -11.19 -19.67
CA GLN A 74 10.39 -12.25 -19.20
C GLN A 74 11.11 -13.60 -19.06
N THR A 75 11.91 -13.99 -20.06
CA THR A 75 12.71 -15.21 -20.02
C THR A 75 13.64 -15.22 -18.81
N ALA A 76 14.36 -14.12 -18.57
CA ALA A 76 15.22 -14.01 -17.39
C ALA A 76 14.41 -14.09 -16.09
N ALA A 77 13.22 -13.48 -16.03
CA ALA A 77 12.36 -13.54 -14.85
C ALA A 77 11.80 -14.95 -14.57
N GLU A 78 11.50 -15.74 -15.60
CA GLU A 78 11.04 -17.13 -15.46
C GLU A 78 12.15 -18.04 -14.90
N MET A 79 13.41 -17.71 -15.17
CA MET A 79 14.58 -18.44 -14.68
C MET A 79 14.90 -18.17 -13.19
N ILE A 80 14.25 -17.20 -12.55
CA ILE A 80 14.42 -16.91 -11.11
C ILE A 80 14.09 -18.13 -10.23
N GLY A 81 13.13 -18.97 -10.65
CA GLY A 81 12.77 -20.18 -9.93
C GLY A 81 13.85 -21.26 -9.96
N GLU A 82 14.76 -21.20 -10.94
CA GLU A 82 15.89 -22.12 -11.07
C GLU A 82 17.13 -21.57 -10.36
N GLU A 83 17.42 -20.28 -10.54
CA GLU A 83 18.56 -19.58 -9.94
C GLU A 83 18.19 -18.12 -9.59
N PRO A 84 18.22 -17.72 -8.30
CA PRO A 84 17.87 -16.37 -7.86
C PRO A 84 18.64 -15.22 -8.52
N ALA A 85 19.89 -15.42 -8.94
CA ALA A 85 20.71 -14.38 -9.58
C ALA A 85 20.08 -13.79 -10.86
N TYR A 86 19.23 -14.57 -11.55
CA TYR A 86 18.45 -14.09 -12.69
C TYR A 86 17.47 -12.95 -12.31
N SER A 87 17.11 -12.79 -11.03
CA SER A 87 16.30 -11.66 -10.55
C SER A 87 17.01 -10.33 -10.76
N ARG A 88 18.33 -10.30 -10.55
CA ARG A 88 19.16 -9.12 -10.80
C ARG A 88 19.33 -8.88 -12.30
N LEU A 89 19.59 -9.94 -13.08
CA LEU A 89 19.69 -9.80 -14.54
C LEU A 89 18.39 -9.23 -15.14
N ALA A 90 17.24 -9.83 -14.81
CA ALA A 90 15.95 -9.38 -15.29
C ALA A 90 15.63 -7.93 -14.84
N GLY A 91 16.03 -7.56 -13.61
CA GLY A 91 15.97 -6.18 -13.11
C GLY A 91 16.80 -5.22 -13.97
N ARG A 92 18.06 -5.53 -14.25
CA ARG A 92 18.92 -4.67 -15.07
C ARG A 92 18.47 -4.56 -16.52
N LEU A 93 18.00 -5.66 -17.12
CA LEU A 93 17.39 -5.65 -18.47
C LEU A 93 16.16 -4.74 -18.50
N LEU A 94 15.30 -4.81 -17.47
CA LEU A 94 14.15 -3.93 -17.34
C LEU A 94 14.56 -2.46 -17.15
N ALA A 95 15.61 -2.16 -16.37
CA ALA A 95 16.12 -0.80 -16.21
C ALA A 95 16.56 -0.20 -17.55
N GLY A 96 17.31 -0.97 -18.35
CA GLY A 96 17.71 -0.55 -19.70
C GLY A 96 16.53 -0.37 -20.65
N TYR A 97 15.49 -1.21 -20.55
CA TYR A 97 14.26 -1.03 -21.31
C TYR A 97 13.55 0.30 -20.96
N VAL A 98 13.43 0.59 -19.67
CA VAL A 98 12.83 1.84 -19.16
C VAL A 98 13.64 3.05 -19.61
N GLU A 99 14.96 3.01 -19.52
CA GLU A 99 15.82 4.10 -19.99
C GLU A 99 15.60 4.35 -21.50
N LYS A 100 15.59 3.29 -22.33
CA LYS A 100 15.30 3.43 -23.77
C LYS A 100 13.92 4.06 -24.00
N GLU A 101 12.89 3.65 -23.25
CA GLU A 101 11.54 4.20 -23.39
C GLU A 101 11.51 5.71 -23.10
N VAL A 102 12.19 6.16 -22.06
CA VAL A 102 12.33 7.58 -21.70
C VAL A 102 13.15 8.36 -22.75
N ARG A 103 14.32 7.84 -23.12
CA ARG A 103 15.23 8.47 -24.09
C ARG A 103 14.61 8.68 -25.47
N ASN A 104 13.80 7.71 -25.94
CA ASN A 104 13.14 7.81 -27.25
C ASN A 104 12.11 8.93 -27.35
N GLN A 105 11.70 9.50 -26.21
CA GLN A 105 10.84 10.68 -26.14
C GLN A 105 11.65 12.00 -26.12
N GLY A 106 12.97 11.94 -26.35
CA GLY A 106 13.86 13.12 -26.34
C GLY A 106 14.28 13.55 -24.93
N ILE A 107 14.05 12.72 -23.92
CA ILE A 107 14.36 13.02 -22.52
C ILE A 107 15.79 12.55 -22.19
N ALA A 108 16.73 13.49 -22.18
CA ALA A 108 18.15 13.25 -21.94
C ALA A 108 18.60 13.55 -20.49
N SER A 109 17.81 14.28 -19.69
CA SER A 109 18.15 14.61 -18.30
C SER A 109 16.93 14.55 -17.38
N PHE A 110 17.18 14.56 -16.06
CA PHE A 110 16.13 14.65 -15.05
C PHE A 110 15.32 15.95 -15.20
N SER A 111 16.00 17.09 -15.39
CA SER A 111 15.36 18.39 -15.60
C SER A 111 14.44 18.40 -16.83
N GLN A 112 14.80 17.71 -17.91
CA GLN A 112 13.94 17.55 -19.10
C GLN A 112 12.72 16.66 -18.83
N SER A 113 12.88 15.58 -18.07
CA SER A 113 11.76 14.71 -17.62
C SER A 113 10.73 15.52 -16.83
N ILE A 114 11.21 16.35 -15.89
CA ILE A 114 10.36 17.27 -15.11
C ILE A 114 9.71 18.33 -15.99
N GLY A 115 10.43 18.88 -16.98
CA GLY A 115 9.89 19.84 -17.93
C GLY A 115 8.76 19.26 -18.79
N LEU A 116 8.94 18.06 -19.34
CA LEU A 116 7.88 17.37 -20.08
C LEU A 116 6.69 17.07 -19.16
N GLY A 117 6.95 16.54 -17.96
CA GLY A 117 5.92 16.26 -16.98
C GLY A 117 5.12 17.51 -16.59
N HIS A 118 5.75 18.69 -16.55
CA HIS A 118 5.07 19.97 -16.30
C HIS A 118 4.21 20.40 -17.49
N ALA A 119 4.74 20.32 -18.71
CA ALA A 119 4.00 20.63 -19.94
C ALA A 119 2.74 19.78 -20.10
N GLU A 120 2.82 18.50 -19.72
CA GLU A 120 1.70 17.54 -19.76
C GLU A 120 0.78 17.62 -18.51
N GLY A 121 1.02 18.58 -17.60
CA GLY A 121 0.19 18.81 -16.41
C GLY A 121 0.33 17.75 -15.30
N LEU A 122 1.37 16.91 -15.35
CA LEU A 122 1.66 15.87 -14.35
C LEU A 122 2.43 16.44 -13.15
N ILE A 123 3.31 17.41 -13.38
CA ILE A 123 4.18 18.04 -12.36
C ILE A 123 3.60 19.37 -11.87
N GLY A 124 3.79 19.66 -10.59
CA GLY A 124 3.36 20.93 -9.97
C GLY A 124 4.30 22.10 -10.27
N ASP A 125 3.76 23.32 -10.30
CA ASP A 125 4.51 24.53 -10.68
C ASP A 125 5.67 24.85 -9.72
N GLU A 126 5.53 24.52 -8.43
CA GLU A 126 6.58 24.71 -7.44
C GLU A 126 7.77 23.78 -7.68
N THR A 127 7.49 22.48 -7.88
CA THR A 127 8.52 21.49 -8.18
C THR A 127 9.22 21.78 -9.51
N PHE A 128 8.47 22.17 -10.54
CA PHE A 128 9.06 22.56 -11.82
C PHE A 128 10.03 23.74 -11.66
N ARG A 129 9.63 24.81 -10.96
CA ARG A 129 10.51 25.97 -10.70
C ARG A 129 11.74 25.57 -9.90
N PHE A 130 11.56 24.83 -8.80
CA PHE A 130 12.67 24.36 -7.96
C PHE A 130 13.69 23.56 -8.78
N VAL A 131 13.23 22.64 -9.63
CA VAL A 131 14.11 21.84 -10.49
C VAL A 131 14.76 22.70 -11.57
N LYS A 132 14.01 23.58 -12.23
CA LYS A 132 14.52 24.47 -13.27
C LYS A 132 15.66 25.36 -12.76
N ASP A 133 15.49 25.94 -11.57
CA ASP A 133 16.47 26.86 -10.98
C ASP A 133 17.74 26.13 -10.49
N ASN A 134 17.64 24.82 -10.24
CA ASN A 134 18.74 23.99 -9.71
C ASN A 134 19.19 22.87 -10.66
N ALA A 135 18.78 22.92 -11.94
CA ALA A 135 18.87 21.81 -12.89
C ALA A 135 20.27 21.18 -12.95
N ARG A 136 21.32 22.00 -13.10
CA ARG A 136 22.71 21.52 -13.18
C ARG A 136 23.13 20.66 -12.00
N LYS A 137 22.77 21.05 -10.78
CA LYS A 137 23.15 20.32 -9.54
C LYS A 137 22.37 19.01 -9.42
N LEU A 138 21.09 19.06 -9.77
CA LEU A 138 20.17 17.93 -9.66
C LEU A 138 20.45 16.86 -10.73
N ASP A 139 20.67 17.29 -11.98
CA ASP A 139 21.06 16.40 -13.08
C ASP A 139 22.39 15.71 -12.77
N PHE A 140 23.40 16.46 -12.32
CA PHE A 140 24.69 15.90 -11.91
C PHE A 140 24.55 14.85 -10.79
N ALA A 141 23.70 15.10 -9.80
CA ALA A 141 23.49 14.17 -8.70
C ALA A 141 22.90 12.83 -9.16
N VAL A 142 21.96 12.85 -10.11
CA VAL A 142 21.40 11.61 -10.68
C VAL A 142 22.42 10.90 -11.55
N ASP A 143 23.09 11.62 -12.44
CA ASP A 143 24.08 11.03 -13.36
C ASP A 143 25.20 10.33 -12.57
N ALA A 144 25.64 10.92 -11.46
CA ALA A 144 26.64 10.32 -10.57
C ALA A 144 26.15 9.01 -9.92
N GLU A 145 24.91 8.95 -9.44
CA GLU A 145 24.35 7.73 -8.83
C GLU A 145 24.07 6.64 -9.87
N VAL A 146 23.58 7.02 -11.07
CA VAL A 146 23.40 6.08 -12.19
C VAL A 146 24.76 5.49 -12.60
N ALA A 147 25.80 6.32 -12.73
CA ALA A 147 27.16 5.86 -13.02
C ALA A 147 27.72 4.94 -11.93
N ALA A 148 27.33 5.14 -10.67
CA ALA A 148 27.65 4.26 -9.54
C ALA A 148 26.77 2.99 -9.47
N GLY A 149 25.91 2.75 -10.47
CA GLY A 149 25.08 1.55 -10.57
C GLY A 149 23.81 1.56 -9.72
N ALA A 150 23.25 2.74 -9.39
CA ALA A 150 22.05 2.83 -8.55
C ALA A 150 20.84 2.05 -9.10
N ASP A 151 20.63 2.02 -10.42
CA ASP A 151 19.54 1.23 -11.02
C ASP A 151 19.75 -0.28 -10.89
N HIS A 152 21.00 -0.74 -10.79
CA HIS A 152 21.32 -2.15 -10.62
C HIS A 152 21.07 -2.67 -9.20
N ARG A 153 20.71 -1.78 -8.26
CA ARG A 153 20.31 -2.15 -6.90
C ARG A 153 18.91 -2.77 -6.84
N PHE A 154 18.09 -2.56 -7.87
CA PHE A 154 16.77 -3.17 -7.94
C PHE A 154 16.82 -4.62 -8.44
N GLU A 155 16.07 -5.48 -7.75
CA GLU A 155 15.66 -6.78 -8.29
C GLU A 155 14.42 -6.65 -9.17
N TYR A 156 14.18 -7.68 -10.01
CA TYR A 156 13.12 -7.68 -11.01
C TYR A 156 11.75 -7.29 -10.48
N PHE A 157 11.25 -7.95 -9.41
CA PHE A 157 9.91 -7.67 -8.89
C PHE A 157 9.80 -6.25 -8.31
N GLY A 158 10.88 -5.74 -7.71
CA GLY A 158 10.94 -4.38 -7.19
C GLY A 158 10.82 -3.36 -8.33
N LEU A 159 11.68 -3.49 -9.34
CA LEU A 159 11.66 -2.58 -10.48
C LEU A 159 10.39 -2.71 -11.33
N ARG A 160 9.88 -3.93 -11.51
CA ARG A 160 8.61 -4.18 -12.20
C ARG A 160 7.46 -3.46 -11.51
N THR A 161 7.43 -3.49 -10.18
CA THR A 161 6.43 -2.75 -9.40
C THR A 161 6.57 -1.23 -9.59
N VAL A 162 7.80 -0.71 -9.59
CA VAL A 162 8.09 0.71 -9.87
C VAL A 162 7.59 1.09 -11.27
N TYR A 163 7.96 0.32 -12.30
CA TYR A 163 7.56 0.54 -13.69
C TYR A 163 6.05 0.51 -13.91
N ASP A 164 5.37 -0.49 -13.34
CA ASP A 164 3.94 -0.68 -13.57
C ASP A 164 3.09 0.38 -12.85
N ARG A 165 3.52 0.86 -11.68
CA ARG A 165 2.65 1.63 -10.77
C ARG A 165 3.15 3.02 -10.42
N TYR A 166 4.46 3.23 -10.30
CA TYR A 166 5.03 4.45 -9.70
C TYR A 166 5.53 5.46 -10.73
N LEU A 167 6.10 4.99 -11.83
CA LEU A 167 6.61 5.90 -12.87
C LEU A 167 5.46 6.66 -13.52
N LEU A 168 5.62 7.98 -13.64
CA LEU A 168 4.71 8.84 -14.38
C LEU A 168 4.66 8.43 -15.85
N ARG A 169 3.45 8.46 -16.41
CA ARG A 169 3.18 8.10 -17.80
C ARG A 169 2.57 9.26 -18.54
N HIS A 170 2.98 9.45 -19.78
CA HIS A 170 2.43 10.45 -20.68
C HIS A 170 0.89 10.26 -20.79
N PRO A 171 0.09 11.34 -20.74
CA PRO A 171 -1.38 11.24 -20.73
C PRO A 171 -1.95 10.51 -21.95
N VAL A 172 -1.40 10.80 -23.14
CA VAL A 172 -1.85 10.24 -24.42
C VAL A 172 -1.20 8.89 -24.75
N ASN A 173 0.12 8.84 -24.98
CA ASN A 173 0.78 7.63 -25.50
C ASN A 173 1.08 6.56 -24.42
N ARG A 174 0.89 6.89 -23.13
CA ARG A 174 1.07 6.00 -21.96
C ARG A 174 2.49 5.47 -21.72
N GLN A 175 3.49 5.96 -22.45
CA GLN A 175 4.90 5.66 -22.19
C GLN A 175 5.36 6.32 -20.90
N VAL A 176 6.32 5.71 -20.21
CA VAL A 176 6.91 6.29 -19.00
C VAL A 176 7.76 7.51 -19.35
N VAL A 177 7.64 8.59 -18.57
CA VAL A 177 8.38 9.85 -18.80
C VAL A 177 9.56 10.02 -17.84
N GLU A 178 9.78 9.07 -16.95
CA GLU A 178 10.84 9.09 -15.93
C GLU A 178 11.47 7.72 -15.75
N THR A 179 12.77 7.69 -15.42
CA THR A 179 13.50 6.49 -14.98
C THR A 179 13.30 6.27 -13.47
N PRO A 180 13.73 5.14 -12.89
CA PRO A 180 13.65 4.93 -11.44
C PRO A 180 14.40 6.02 -10.65
N GLN A 181 15.58 6.44 -11.10
CA GLN A 181 16.31 7.52 -10.44
C GLN A 181 15.62 8.88 -10.58
N TYR A 182 15.05 9.18 -11.75
CA TYR A 182 14.29 10.43 -11.94
C TYR A 182 13.06 10.47 -11.03
N PHE A 183 12.37 9.33 -10.90
CA PHE A 183 11.27 9.16 -9.97
C PHE A 183 11.69 9.45 -8.52
N LEU A 184 12.78 8.84 -8.04
CA LEU A 184 13.25 9.05 -6.66
C LEU A 184 13.67 10.50 -6.44
N LEU A 185 14.38 11.12 -7.39
CA LEU A 185 14.78 12.52 -7.24
C LEU A 185 13.58 13.47 -7.33
N ARG A 186 12.57 13.20 -8.17
CA ARG A 186 11.32 13.95 -8.19
C ARG A 186 10.65 13.94 -6.82
N VAL A 187 10.55 12.77 -6.19
CA VAL A 187 9.98 12.64 -4.85
C VAL A 187 10.75 13.48 -3.83
N ALA A 188 12.08 13.50 -3.91
CA ALA A 188 12.90 14.31 -3.02
C ALA A 188 12.71 15.82 -3.27
N CYS A 189 12.70 16.26 -4.53
CA CYS A 189 12.47 17.65 -4.89
C CYS A 189 11.09 18.16 -4.48
N GLY A 190 10.06 17.29 -4.46
CA GLY A 190 8.73 17.64 -3.99
C GLY A 190 8.60 17.83 -2.48
N LEU A 191 9.61 17.43 -1.69
CA LEU A 191 9.62 17.51 -0.22
C LEU A 191 10.67 18.48 0.33
N ALA A 192 11.74 18.72 -0.43
CA ALA A 192 12.88 19.53 0.00
C ALA A 192 12.63 21.04 -0.14
N ARG A 193 13.29 21.83 0.70
CA ARG A 193 13.32 23.30 0.59
C ARG A 193 14.58 23.80 -0.09
N THR A 194 15.65 23.01 -0.06
CA THR A 194 16.94 23.34 -0.68
C THR A 194 17.43 22.20 -1.58
N PRO A 195 18.25 22.47 -2.62
CA PRO A 195 18.83 21.42 -3.45
C PRO A 195 19.74 20.47 -2.66
N ALA A 196 20.36 20.93 -1.57
CA ALA A 196 21.18 20.08 -0.71
C ALA A 196 20.33 19.03 0.01
N GLU A 197 19.21 19.45 0.62
CA GLU A 197 18.23 18.54 1.24
C GLU A 197 17.66 17.54 0.21
N ALA A 198 17.36 18.00 -1.01
CA ALA A 198 16.84 17.14 -2.07
C ALA A 198 17.84 16.05 -2.46
N ILE A 199 19.11 16.40 -2.62
CA ILE A 199 20.18 15.45 -3.02
C ILE A 199 20.47 14.47 -1.87
N GLU A 200 20.53 14.94 -0.63
CA GLU A 200 20.74 14.07 0.53
C GLU A 200 19.62 13.03 0.66
N PHE A 201 18.36 13.48 0.58
CA PHE A 201 17.22 12.59 0.67
C PHE A 201 17.09 11.66 -0.53
N TYR A 202 17.41 12.15 -1.74
CA TYR A 202 17.51 11.31 -2.94
C TYR A 202 18.52 10.18 -2.76
N ARG A 203 19.73 10.47 -2.28
CA ARG A 203 20.78 9.45 -2.07
C ARG A 203 20.35 8.37 -1.08
N LEU A 204 19.65 8.75 -0.01
CA LEU A 204 19.09 7.81 0.95
C LEU A 204 18.05 6.87 0.31
N MET A 205 17.22 7.39 -0.60
CA MET A 205 16.26 6.58 -1.36
C MET A 205 16.93 5.75 -2.45
N ALA A 206 17.90 6.31 -3.17
CA ALA A 206 18.64 5.64 -4.24
C ALA A 206 19.49 4.48 -3.70
N SER A 207 19.98 4.57 -2.46
CA SER A 207 20.64 3.45 -1.77
C SER A 207 19.68 2.38 -1.28
N LEU A 208 18.36 2.59 -1.45
CA LEU A 208 17.28 1.74 -0.93
C LEU A 208 17.30 1.56 0.60
N ALA A 209 18.01 2.44 1.33
CA ALA A 209 18.07 2.40 2.80
C ALA A 209 16.77 2.90 3.44
N TYR A 210 16.03 3.76 2.74
CA TYR A 210 14.74 4.27 3.16
C TYR A 210 13.86 4.56 1.95
N LEU A 211 12.57 4.25 2.06
CA LEU A 211 11.55 4.69 1.10
C LEU A 211 10.35 5.22 1.88
N PRO A 212 9.80 6.40 1.52
CA PRO A 212 8.57 6.89 2.12
C PRO A 212 7.36 6.04 1.66
N SER A 213 6.21 6.27 2.28
CA SER A 213 4.98 5.53 1.98
C SER A 213 4.51 5.71 0.52
N SER A 214 3.72 4.76 0.01
CA SER A 214 3.29 4.79 -1.40
C SER A 214 2.66 6.11 -1.85
N PRO A 215 1.77 6.80 -1.09
CA PRO A 215 1.21 8.08 -1.54
C PRO A 215 2.25 9.19 -1.66
N THR A 216 3.25 9.21 -0.79
CA THR A 216 4.40 10.11 -0.92
C THR A 216 5.15 9.84 -2.22
N LEU A 217 5.47 8.57 -2.51
CA LEU A 217 6.13 8.19 -3.76
C LEU A 217 5.30 8.54 -5.00
N PHE A 218 3.98 8.30 -4.96
CA PHE A 218 3.10 8.55 -6.09
C PHE A 218 2.93 10.04 -6.41
N ASN A 219 2.79 10.87 -5.38
CA ASN A 219 2.23 12.20 -5.53
C ASN A 219 3.21 13.33 -5.20
N SER A 220 4.34 13.04 -4.53
CA SER A 220 5.35 14.06 -4.28
C SER A 220 5.87 14.64 -5.59
N GLY A 221 5.91 15.97 -5.66
CA GLY A 221 6.32 16.72 -6.84
C GLY A 221 5.34 16.75 -8.02
N THR A 222 4.17 16.12 -7.87
CA THR A 222 3.12 16.12 -8.92
C THR A 222 2.20 17.34 -8.79
N ARG A 223 1.31 17.57 -9.75
CA ARG A 223 0.32 18.65 -9.72
C ARG A 223 -0.65 18.55 -8.53
N HIS A 224 -0.88 17.34 -8.01
CA HIS A 224 -1.74 17.09 -6.84
C HIS A 224 -0.96 16.33 -5.77
N THR A 225 -0.27 17.08 -4.91
CA THR A 225 0.66 16.57 -3.88
C THR A 225 -0.05 16.01 -2.64
N GLN A 226 -0.89 15.00 -2.80
CA GLN A 226 -1.50 14.28 -1.68
C GLN A 226 -0.52 13.22 -1.15
N MET A 227 0.06 13.40 0.03
CA MET A 227 1.10 12.49 0.54
C MET A 227 0.67 11.62 1.73
N SER A 228 -0.50 11.88 2.29
CA SER A 228 -1.01 11.19 3.49
C SER A 228 -1.82 9.94 3.14
N SER A 229 -1.35 8.76 3.50
CA SER A 229 -2.04 7.51 3.13
C SER A 229 -3.27 7.17 3.96
N CYS A 230 -3.43 7.80 5.12
CA CYS A 230 -4.28 7.31 6.19
C CYS A 230 -5.08 8.46 6.78
N TYR A 231 -6.40 8.30 6.83
CA TYR A 231 -7.30 9.28 7.39
C TYR A 231 -8.20 8.65 8.45
N LEU A 232 -8.44 9.41 9.51
CA LEU A 232 -9.39 9.06 10.55
C LEU A 232 -10.51 10.08 10.51
N ILE A 233 -11.73 9.58 10.36
CA ILE A 233 -12.95 10.36 10.37
C ILE A 233 -13.68 10.01 11.66
N ASP A 234 -14.07 11.04 12.39
CA ASP A 234 -14.86 10.86 13.60
C ASP A 234 -16.26 10.32 13.27
N SER A 235 -16.88 9.66 14.24
CA SER A 235 -18.22 9.10 14.06
C SER A 235 -19.22 10.19 13.68
N PRO A 236 -20.11 9.93 12.69
CA PRO A 236 -21.18 10.87 12.40
C PRO A 236 -22.01 11.10 13.67
N ARG A 237 -22.56 12.31 13.80
CA ARG A 237 -23.65 12.51 14.74
C ARG A 237 -24.84 11.70 14.26
N ASP A 238 -25.75 11.41 15.18
CA ASP A 238 -26.93 10.62 14.93
C ASP A 238 -28.05 11.42 14.22
N ASP A 239 -27.69 11.97 13.07
CA ASP A 239 -28.55 12.74 12.17
C ASP A 239 -28.16 12.48 10.71
N LEU A 240 -29.14 12.51 9.80
CA LEU A 240 -28.92 12.15 8.39
C LEU A 240 -27.91 13.08 7.71
N ASP A 241 -27.95 14.38 7.99
CA ASP A 241 -27.02 15.34 7.39
C ASP A 241 -25.57 15.02 7.78
N SER A 242 -25.33 14.67 9.05
CA SER A 242 -24.02 14.26 9.52
C SER A 242 -23.55 12.97 8.84
N ILE A 243 -24.40 11.94 8.77
CA ILE A 243 -24.08 10.66 8.10
C ILE A 243 -23.68 10.88 6.64
N TYR A 244 -24.52 11.58 5.86
CA TYR A 244 -24.23 11.85 4.45
C TYR A 244 -23.03 12.81 4.26
N SER A 245 -22.82 13.75 5.18
CA SER A 245 -21.61 14.59 5.17
C SER A 245 -20.34 13.76 5.36
N ARG A 246 -20.38 12.72 6.20
CA ARG A 246 -19.26 11.78 6.38
C ARG A 246 -19.03 10.95 5.13
N TYR A 247 -20.08 10.51 4.43
CA TYR A 247 -19.92 9.79 3.15
C TYR A 247 -19.25 10.67 2.09
N ALA A 248 -19.64 11.93 2.00
CA ALA A 248 -18.98 12.89 1.11
C ALA A 248 -17.49 13.08 1.48
N GLN A 249 -17.16 13.11 2.77
CA GLN A 249 -15.75 13.16 3.22
C GLN A 249 -14.99 11.88 2.85
N VAL A 250 -15.57 10.70 3.10
CA VAL A 250 -15.00 9.40 2.73
C VAL A 250 -14.72 9.36 1.24
N ALA A 251 -15.68 9.72 0.40
CA ALA A 251 -15.53 9.74 -1.06
C ALA A 251 -14.40 10.68 -1.52
N LYS A 252 -14.34 11.91 -0.96
CA LYS A 252 -13.31 12.89 -1.30
C LYS A 252 -11.90 12.42 -0.88
N LEU A 253 -11.78 11.80 0.28
CA LEU A 253 -10.49 11.27 0.79
C LEU A 253 -10.07 10.01 0.04
N SER A 254 -11.01 9.13 -0.30
CA SER A 254 -10.74 7.90 -1.07
C SER A 254 -10.26 8.21 -2.48
N LYS A 255 -10.74 9.30 -3.11
CA LYS A 255 -10.34 9.74 -4.46
C LYS A 255 -8.82 9.78 -4.65
N PHE A 256 -8.06 10.18 -3.63
CA PHE A 256 -6.60 10.35 -3.69
C PHE A 256 -5.83 9.25 -2.95
N ALA A 257 -6.37 8.03 -2.92
CA ALA A 257 -5.70 6.86 -2.36
C ALA A 257 -5.47 6.85 -0.84
N GLY A 258 -6.31 7.59 -0.09
CA GLY A 258 -6.36 7.47 1.37
C GLY A 258 -7.11 6.22 1.82
N GLY A 259 -6.49 5.40 2.66
CA GLY A 259 -7.19 4.45 3.52
C GLY A 259 -7.91 5.20 4.64
N ILE A 260 -9.12 4.76 4.97
CA ILE A 260 -10.01 5.51 5.87
C ILE A 260 -10.38 4.66 7.08
N GLY A 261 -10.28 5.22 8.28
CA GLY A 261 -10.90 4.70 9.50
C GLY A 261 -12.08 5.60 9.90
N ILE A 262 -13.23 5.01 10.22
CA ILE A 262 -14.42 5.76 10.65
C ILE A 262 -15.08 5.07 11.86
N GLY A 263 -15.34 5.83 12.93
CA GLY A 263 -16.15 5.36 14.05
C GLY A 263 -17.63 5.34 13.70
N PHE A 264 -18.41 4.41 14.25
CA PHE A 264 -19.87 4.36 14.02
C PHE A 264 -20.71 4.24 15.29
N SER A 265 -20.07 4.29 16.47
CA SER A 265 -20.73 4.09 17.77
C SER A 265 -21.68 5.19 18.22
N ARG A 266 -21.72 6.35 17.56
CA ARG A 266 -22.67 7.43 17.90
C ARG A 266 -24.05 7.24 17.25
N VAL A 267 -24.17 6.41 16.22
CA VAL A 267 -25.43 6.22 15.49
C VAL A 267 -26.34 5.29 16.29
N ARG A 268 -27.61 5.64 16.46
CA ARG A 268 -28.57 4.84 17.25
C ARG A 268 -28.75 3.43 16.67
N SER A 269 -29.02 2.47 17.55
CA SER A 269 -29.17 1.06 17.17
C SER A 269 -30.54 0.74 16.57
N ARG A 270 -30.73 -0.50 16.10
CA ARG A 270 -32.02 -0.94 15.55
C ARG A 270 -33.11 -0.93 16.64
N GLY A 271 -34.28 -0.41 16.29
CA GLY A 271 -35.44 -0.31 17.18
C GLY A 271 -35.48 0.98 18.00
N ALA A 272 -34.40 1.76 18.04
CA ALA A 272 -34.38 3.06 18.71
C ALA A 272 -35.38 4.05 18.07
N LEU A 273 -36.02 4.87 18.89
CA LEU A 273 -37.04 5.83 18.44
C LEU A 273 -36.43 6.95 17.59
N ILE A 274 -37.04 7.27 16.45
CA ILE A 274 -36.71 8.44 15.63
C ILE A 274 -37.67 9.57 15.98
N ARG A 275 -37.23 10.50 16.84
CA ARG A 275 -38.07 11.58 17.38
C ARG A 275 -38.73 12.46 16.30
N GLY A 276 -38.06 12.69 15.18
CA GLY A 276 -38.57 13.56 14.11
C GLY A 276 -39.69 12.95 13.26
N THR A 277 -39.64 11.64 13.00
CA THR A 277 -40.61 10.94 12.14
C THR A 277 -41.55 10.00 12.91
N ASN A 278 -41.35 9.89 14.23
CA ASN A 278 -42.05 8.94 15.11
C ASN A 278 -41.95 7.48 14.64
N GLY A 279 -40.88 7.14 13.92
CA GLY A 279 -40.58 5.77 13.46
C GLY A 279 -39.51 5.09 14.32
N GLN A 280 -39.12 3.87 13.95
CA GLN A 280 -38.01 3.14 14.58
C GLN A 280 -36.81 3.07 13.62
N SER A 281 -35.60 3.12 14.19
CA SER A 281 -34.34 3.00 13.45
C SER A 281 -34.14 1.58 12.92
N ASN A 282 -33.58 1.47 11.72
CA ASN A 282 -33.10 0.21 11.15
C ASN A 282 -31.68 -0.16 11.61
N GLY A 283 -31.08 0.65 12.50
CA GLY A 283 -29.73 0.46 13.03
C GLY A 283 -28.63 0.84 12.06
N ILE A 284 -27.40 0.42 12.36
CA ILE A 284 -26.20 0.83 11.61
C ILE A 284 -26.01 0.09 10.27
N VAL A 285 -26.57 -1.12 10.14
CA VAL A 285 -26.31 -2.02 9.00
C VAL A 285 -26.67 -1.40 7.63
N PRO A 286 -27.87 -0.79 7.43
CA PRO A 286 -28.22 -0.18 6.13
C PRO A 286 -27.33 1.01 5.76
N PHE A 287 -26.91 1.80 6.76
CA PHE A 287 -25.98 2.90 6.56
C PHE A 287 -24.62 2.36 6.11
N LEU A 288 -24.08 1.36 6.80
CA LEU A 288 -22.82 0.73 6.42
C LEU A 288 -22.89 0.06 5.04
N ARG A 289 -24.03 -0.51 4.64
CA ARG A 289 -24.23 -1.02 3.28
C ARG A 289 -24.14 0.08 2.22
N THR A 290 -24.66 1.25 2.50
CA THR A 290 -24.55 2.41 1.61
C THR A 290 -23.09 2.90 1.52
N LEU A 291 -22.40 2.94 2.65
CA LEU A 291 -20.97 3.29 2.71
C LEU A 291 -20.11 2.29 1.92
N ASP A 292 -20.41 0.99 2.01
CA ASP A 292 -19.74 -0.08 1.26
C ASP A 292 -19.80 0.17 -0.25
N SER A 293 -21.00 0.44 -0.77
CA SER A 293 -21.21 0.78 -2.18
C SER A 293 -20.46 2.05 -2.59
N SER A 294 -20.41 3.06 -1.71
CA SER A 294 -19.65 4.29 -1.96
C SER A 294 -18.15 4.04 -2.06
N VAL A 295 -17.59 3.23 -1.16
CA VAL A 295 -16.17 2.85 -1.15
C VAL A 295 -15.82 2.02 -2.39
N ALA A 296 -16.71 1.12 -2.82
CA ALA A 296 -16.55 0.35 -4.05
C ALA A 296 -16.54 1.24 -5.30
N ALA A 297 -17.39 2.27 -5.34
CA ALA A 297 -17.48 3.20 -6.47
C ALA A 297 -16.25 4.12 -6.59
N VAL A 298 -15.64 4.53 -5.48
CA VAL A 298 -14.51 5.48 -5.48
C VAL A 298 -13.18 4.76 -5.20
N ASN A 299 -12.63 4.12 -6.25
CA ASN A 299 -11.47 3.21 -6.19
C ASN A 299 -10.08 3.89 -6.35
N GLN A 300 -9.78 4.91 -5.55
CA GLN A 300 -8.44 5.51 -5.46
C GLN A 300 -7.80 5.90 -6.81
N GLY A 301 -8.60 6.48 -7.72
CA GLY A 301 -8.12 6.90 -9.04
C GLY A 301 -7.68 5.75 -9.95
N GLY A 302 -8.25 4.55 -9.75
CA GLY A 302 -7.96 3.36 -10.56
C GLY A 302 -6.63 2.66 -10.25
N ARG A 303 -5.85 3.13 -9.26
CA ARG A 303 -4.55 2.55 -8.93
C ARG A 303 -4.65 1.38 -7.94
N ARG A 304 -5.59 1.43 -6.99
CA ARG A 304 -5.83 0.41 -5.95
C ARG A 304 -7.30 0.39 -5.52
N LYS A 305 -7.79 -0.72 -4.99
CA LYS A 305 -9.14 -0.79 -4.41
C LYS A 305 -9.24 0.15 -3.20
N GLY A 306 -10.36 0.89 -3.10
CA GLY A 306 -10.68 1.66 -1.91
C GLY A 306 -10.77 0.77 -0.69
N ALA A 307 -10.35 1.28 0.47
CA ALA A 307 -10.40 0.56 1.74
C ALA A 307 -10.87 1.51 2.85
N ALA A 308 -11.93 1.12 3.53
CA ALA A 308 -12.44 1.82 4.70
C ALA A 308 -12.66 0.82 5.83
N CYS A 309 -12.16 1.14 7.02
CA CYS A 309 -12.35 0.38 8.23
C CYS A 309 -13.35 1.11 9.14
N VAL A 310 -14.41 0.39 9.52
CA VAL A 310 -15.44 0.85 10.43
C VAL A 310 -15.10 0.35 11.83
N TYR A 311 -15.17 1.24 12.81
CA TYR A 311 -14.94 0.94 14.21
C TYR A 311 -16.25 1.01 14.98
N LEU A 312 -16.49 -0.02 15.79
CA LEU A 312 -17.63 -0.08 16.69
C LEU A 312 -17.19 -0.53 18.08
N GLU A 313 -17.65 0.17 19.11
CA GLU A 313 -17.49 -0.25 20.50
C GLU A 313 -18.41 -1.43 20.85
N PRO A 314 -17.93 -2.42 21.65
CA PRO A 314 -18.63 -3.67 21.87
C PRO A 314 -19.88 -3.55 22.76
N TRP A 315 -20.13 -2.40 23.39
CA TRP A 315 -21.39 -2.13 24.11
C TRP A 315 -22.53 -1.70 23.18
N HIS A 316 -22.26 -1.45 21.90
CA HIS A 316 -23.29 -1.04 20.96
C HIS A 316 -24.29 -2.19 20.67
N PRO A 317 -25.62 -1.96 20.69
CA PRO A 317 -26.61 -3.05 20.54
C PRO A 317 -26.51 -3.82 19.23
N ASP A 318 -26.14 -3.14 18.14
CA ASP A 318 -25.94 -3.76 16.82
C ASP A 318 -24.59 -4.51 16.67
N VAL A 319 -23.79 -4.70 17.75
CA VAL A 319 -22.45 -5.33 17.66
C VAL A 319 -22.47 -6.73 17.06
N GLU A 320 -23.48 -7.55 17.36
CA GLU A 320 -23.54 -8.91 16.83
C GLU A 320 -23.78 -8.89 15.31
N GLU A 321 -24.68 -8.02 14.83
CA GLU A 321 -24.92 -7.86 13.39
C GLU A 321 -23.77 -7.20 12.67
N PHE A 322 -23.05 -6.30 13.35
CA PHE A 322 -21.81 -5.71 12.85
C PHE A 322 -20.75 -6.79 12.57
N LEU A 323 -20.61 -7.79 13.43
CA LEU A 323 -19.67 -8.90 13.26
C LEU A 323 -20.02 -9.84 12.10
N GLU A 324 -21.28 -9.85 11.66
CA GLU A 324 -21.78 -10.66 10.53
C GLU A 324 -21.65 -9.96 9.17
N LEU A 325 -21.28 -8.67 9.14
CA LEU A 325 -21.29 -7.86 7.92
C LEU A 325 -20.38 -8.41 6.81
N ARG A 326 -19.35 -9.17 7.16
CA ARG A 326 -18.40 -9.76 6.21
C ARG A 326 -18.55 -11.26 6.02
N ASP A 327 -19.58 -11.86 6.61
CA ASP A 327 -19.81 -13.30 6.46
C ASP A 327 -20.12 -13.65 5.00
N ASN A 328 -19.55 -14.77 4.53
CA ASN A 328 -19.77 -15.25 3.17
C ASN A 328 -21.16 -15.88 2.97
N THR A 329 -21.90 -16.14 4.05
CA THR A 329 -23.22 -16.74 4.04
C THR A 329 -24.25 -15.80 4.66
N GLY A 330 -25.52 -16.00 4.29
CA GLY A 330 -26.65 -15.19 4.75
C GLY A 330 -27.13 -14.19 3.70
N GLU A 331 -27.84 -13.16 4.14
CA GLU A 331 -28.53 -12.21 3.26
C GLU A 331 -27.57 -11.15 2.70
N ASP A 332 -27.39 -11.12 1.38
CA ASP A 332 -26.47 -10.21 0.68
C ASP A 332 -26.77 -8.72 0.93
N ALA A 333 -28.05 -8.35 1.10
CA ALA A 333 -28.46 -6.98 1.39
C ALA A 333 -27.83 -6.42 2.68
N ARG A 334 -27.40 -7.30 3.59
CA ARG A 334 -26.75 -6.96 4.87
C ARG A 334 -25.23 -7.15 4.85
N ARG A 335 -24.60 -7.41 3.70
CA ARG A 335 -23.16 -7.66 3.61
C ARG A 335 -22.37 -6.46 3.09
N THR A 336 -21.17 -6.28 3.63
CA THR A 336 -20.26 -5.16 3.31
C THR A 336 -18.84 -5.66 3.06
N HIS A 337 -18.64 -6.40 1.97
CA HIS A 337 -17.34 -7.03 1.64
C HIS A 337 -16.22 -6.02 1.30
N ASN A 338 -16.56 -4.77 0.98
CA ASN A 338 -15.61 -3.70 0.68
C ASN A 338 -15.22 -2.90 1.93
N LEU A 339 -15.92 -3.09 3.04
CA LEU A 339 -15.57 -2.51 4.34
C LEU A 339 -14.73 -3.49 5.16
N ASN A 340 -13.85 -2.94 5.98
CA ASN A 340 -13.14 -3.66 7.03
C ASN A 340 -13.78 -3.35 8.37
N LEU A 341 -13.72 -4.29 9.31
CA LEU A 341 -14.37 -4.16 10.62
C LEU A 341 -13.31 -4.14 11.72
N ALA A 342 -13.50 -3.30 12.71
CA ALA A 342 -12.70 -3.23 13.91
C ALA A 342 -13.57 -3.00 15.16
N ASN A 343 -13.21 -3.69 16.23
CA ASN A 343 -13.82 -3.56 17.55
C ASN A 343 -12.99 -2.61 18.40
N TRP A 344 -13.59 -1.54 18.91
CA TRP A 344 -12.95 -0.56 19.78
C TRP A 344 -13.28 -0.86 21.24
N VAL A 345 -12.43 -1.66 21.85
CA VAL A 345 -12.70 -2.41 23.07
C VAL A 345 -12.24 -1.61 24.29
N PRO A 346 -13.15 -1.20 25.20
CA PRO A 346 -12.77 -0.65 26.50
C PRO A 346 -12.21 -1.74 27.42
N ASP A 347 -11.36 -1.38 28.36
CA ASP A 347 -10.76 -2.33 29.31
C ASP A 347 -11.82 -2.96 30.22
N GLU A 348 -12.91 -2.25 30.52
CA GLU A 348 -14.06 -2.81 31.26
C GLU A 348 -14.63 -4.05 30.58
N PHE A 349 -14.73 -4.06 29.25
CA PHE A 349 -15.20 -5.24 28.53
C PHE A 349 -14.26 -6.43 28.76
N MET A 350 -12.94 -6.20 28.67
CA MET A 350 -11.97 -7.27 28.87
C MET A 350 -11.96 -7.79 30.31
N ARG A 351 -12.15 -6.92 31.32
CA ARG A 351 -12.33 -7.35 32.71
C ARG A 351 -13.56 -8.23 32.88
N ARG A 352 -14.69 -7.89 32.25
CA ARG A 352 -15.90 -8.72 32.29
C ARG A 352 -15.72 -10.06 31.56
N VAL A 353 -14.95 -10.09 30.47
CA VAL A 353 -14.59 -11.34 29.78
C VAL A 353 -13.76 -12.24 30.68
N GLU A 354 -12.77 -11.70 31.39
CA GLU A 354 -11.91 -12.45 32.31
C GLU A 354 -12.68 -12.99 33.52
N ALA A 355 -13.58 -12.18 34.09
CA ALA A 355 -14.41 -12.53 35.24
C ALA A 355 -15.65 -13.40 34.90
N ASP A 356 -15.88 -13.71 33.62
CA ASP A 356 -17.09 -14.39 33.12
C ASP A 356 -18.40 -13.68 33.51
N GLU A 357 -18.38 -12.35 33.46
CA GLU A 357 -19.50 -11.49 33.86
C GLU A 357 -20.44 -11.16 32.69
N PRO A 358 -21.69 -10.76 32.98
CA PRO A 358 -22.59 -10.22 31.97
C PRO A 358 -22.10 -8.88 31.42
N TRP A 359 -22.38 -8.66 30.13
CA TRP A 359 -22.11 -7.43 29.39
C TRP A 359 -23.41 -6.78 28.91
N SER A 360 -23.59 -5.51 29.22
CA SER A 360 -24.79 -4.74 28.86
C SER A 360 -24.60 -3.98 27.55
N LEU A 361 -25.56 -4.13 26.66
CA LEU A 361 -25.66 -3.37 25.41
C LEU A 361 -26.51 -2.13 25.63
N ILE A 362 -25.94 -0.97 25.30
CA ILE A 362 -26.50 0.35 25.62
C ILE A 362 -26.60 1.16 24.33
N ASP A 363 -27.79 1.68 24.03
CA ASP A 363 -27.98 2.54 22.86
C ASP A 363 -27.31 3.91 23.07
N PRO A 364 -26.59 4.46 22.07
CA PRO A 364 -25.99 5.79 22.21
C PRO A 364 -27.01 6.94 22.30
N ASP A 365 -28.30 6.77 21.94
CA ASP A 365 -29.35 7.79 22.20
C ASP A 365 -29.64 7.90 23.70
N GLU A 366 -29.47 6.80 24.45
CA GLU A 366 -29.59 6.80 25.91
C GLU A 366 -28.31 7.38 26.53
N ALA A 367 -27.13 6.86 26.18
CA ALA A 367 -25.88 7.29 26.82
C ALA A 367 -24.87 7.84 25.80
N PRO A 368 -25.13 9.02 25.20
CA PRO A 368 -24.28 9.58 24.16
C PRO A 368 -22.86 9.90 24.65
N GLU A 369 -22.69 10.13 25.96
CA GLU A 369 -21.39 10.42 26.55
C GLU A 369 -20.41 9.23 26.49
N LEU A 370 -20.89 7.99 26.40
CA LEU A 370 -20.02 6.80 26.48
C LEU A 370 -18.96 6.75 25.36
N VAL A 371 -19.30 7.26 24.18
CA VAL A 371 -18.39 7.31 23.03
C VAL A 371 -17.21 8.26 23.29
N ASP A 372 -17.42 9.30 24.10
CA ASP A 372 -16.43 10.32 24.41
C ASP A 372 -15.63 10.04 25.70
N LEU A 373 -15.98 9.01 26.46
CA LEU A 373 -15.31 8.65 27.71
C LEU A 373 -14.36 7.46 27.49
N TRP A 374 -13.28 7.38 28.27
CA TRP A 374 -12.33 6.26 28.28
C TRP A 374 -11.77 6.05 29.69
N GLY A 375 -11.16 4.89 29.94
CA GLY A 375 -10.61 4.47 31.22
C GLY A 375 -11.63 4.56 32.36
N GLU A 376 -11.21 4.95 33.55
CA GLU A 376 -12.09 5.00 34.72
C GLU A 376 -13.34 5.90 34.53
N ALA A 377 -13.23 6.94 33.69
CA ALA A 377 -14.38 7.81 33.41
C ALA A 377 -15.45 7.07 32.61
N PHE A 378 -15.04 6.24 31.64
CA PHE A 378 -15.95 5.33 30.93
C PHE A 378 -16.53 4.31 31.90
N ASP A 379 -15.70 3.66 32.72
CA ASP A 379 -16.13 2.61 33.65
C ASP A 379 -17.23 3.10 34.60
N ARG A 380 -17.06 4.30 35.19
CA ARG A 380 -18.05 4.91 36.07
C ARG A 380 -19.35 5.24 35.34
N ALA A 381 -19.26 5.81 34.14
CA ALA A 381 -20.44 6.17 33.36
C ALA A 381 -21.20 4.92 32.89
N TYR A 382 -20.50 3.90 32.39
CA TYR A 382 -21.06 2.64 31.94
C TYR A 382 -21.83 1.94 33.06
N ARG A 383 -21.20 1.76 34.23
CA ARG A 383 -21.84 1.13 35.41
C ARG A 383 -23.02 1.94 35.94
N ARG A 384 -22.97 3.28 35.85
CA ARG A 384 -24.11 4.13 36.21
C ARG A 384 -25.31 3.88 35.30
N VAL A 385 -25.11 3.89 33.98
CA VAL A 385 -26.19 3.66 33.00
C VAL A 385 -26.79 2.26 33.16
N GLU A 386 -25.95 1.27 33.47
CA GLU A 386 -26.39 -0.09 33.81
C GLU A 386 -27.26 -0.11 35.08
N ALA A 387 -26.85 0.60 36.14
CA ALA A 387 -27.62 0.71 37.38
C ALA A 387 -28.95 1.49 37.23
N GLU A 388 -29.00 2.43 36.29
CA GLU A 388 -30.23 3.17 35.92
C GLU A 388 -31.22 2.30 35.11
N GLY A 389 -30.83 1.08 34.71
CA GLY A 389 -31.68 0.17 33.94
C GLY A 389 -31.82 0.54 32.47
N ARG A 390 -30.96 1.44 31.96
CA ARG A 390 -31.01 1.97 30.58
C ARG A 390 -30.24 1.06 29.61
N VAL A 391 -30.57 -0.23 29.67
CA VAL A 391 -29.91 -1.30 28.95
C VAL A 391 -30.88 -1.92 27.96
N VAL A 392 -30.46 -2.05 26.70
CA VAL A 392 -31.29 -2.67 25.64
C VAL A 392 -31.32 -4.17 25.83
N ARG A 393 -30.15 -4.77 26.08
CA ARG A 393 -29.99 -6.22 26.27
C ARG A 393 -28.69 -6.53 27.00
N THR A 394 -28.69 -7.60 27.79
CA THR A 394 -27.48 -8.12 28.44
C THR A 394 -27.14 -9.51 27.90
N LEU A 395 -25.85 -9.80 27.73
CA LEU A 395 -25.36 -11.13 27.32
C LEU A 395 -24.03 -11.48 28.01
N PRO A 396 -23.63 -12.75 28.07
CA PRO A 396 -22.32 -13.11 28.65
C PRO A 396 -21.17 -12.50 27.85
N ALA A 397 -20.24 -11.80 28.53
CA ALA A 397 -19.12 -11.11 27.87
C ALA A 397 -18.25 -12.09 27.06
N ARG A 398 -17.99 -13.28 27.61
CA ARG A 398 -17.22 -14.35 26.93
C ARG A 398 -17.87 -14.82 25.64
N THR A 399 -19.20 -14.86 25.58
CA THR A 399 -19.94 -15.24 24.37
C THR A 399 -19.73 -14.21 23.26
N LEU A 400 -19.79 -12.91 23.59
CA LEU A 400 -19.51 -11.85 22.61
C LEU A 400 -18.06 -11.92 22.13
N TYR A 401 -17.11 -12.04 23.07
CA TYR A 401 -15.69 -12.12 22.74
C TYR A 401 -15.37 -13.33 21.85
N ALA A 402 -15.97 -14.49 22.12
CA ALA A 402 -15.85 -15.68 21.27
C ALA A 402 -16.38 -15.43 19.85
N LYS A 403 -17.50 -14.70 19.70
CA LYS A 403 -18.01 -14.29 18.38
C LYS A 403 -17.04 -13.35 17.66
N MET A 404 -16.51 -12.35 18.34
CA MET A 404 -15.54 -11.42 17.75
C MET A 404 -14.27 -12.16 17.28
N MET A 405 -13.75 -13.09 18.10
CA MET A 405 -12.62 -13.94 17.75
C MET A 405 -12.92 -14.86 16.56
N LYS A 406 -14.14 -15.42 16.50
CA LYS A 406 -14.59 -16.24 15.38
C LYS A 406 -14.63 -15.43 14.07
N THR A 407 -15.19 -14.22 14.08
CA THR A 407 -15.19 -13.33 12.91
C THR A 407 -13.78 -13.04 12.43
N LEU A 408 -12.85 -12.74 13.34
CA LEU A 408 -11.44 -12.52 13.03
C LEU A 408 -10.78 -13.74 12.41
N ALA A 409 -11.02 -14.93 12.96
CA ALA A 409 -10.47 -16.18 12.43
C ALA A 409 -11.04 -16.54 11.04
N GLN A 410 -12.33 -16.31 10.80
CA GLN A 410 -13.00 -16.70 9.56
C GLN A 410 -12.77 -15.72 8.40
N THR A 411 -12.71 -14.42 8.70
CA THR A 411 -12.72 -13.37 7.67
C THR A 411 -11.42 -12.55 7.61
N GLY A 412 -10.53 -12.69 8.59
CA GLY A 412 -9.38 -11.80 8.78
C GLY A 412 -9.75 -10.35 9.15
N ASN A 413 -11.04 -10.10 9.46
CA ASN A 413 -11.61 -8.80 9.84
C ASN A 413 -12.32 -8.89 11.19
N GLY A 414 -12.69 -7.75 11.78
CA GLY A 414 -13.10 -7.69 13.19
C GLY A 414 -11.88 -7.53 14.08
N TRP A 415 -10.97 -6.65 13.69
CA TRP A 415 -9.71 -6.42 14.39
C TRP A 415 -9.97 -5.97 15.83
N MET A 416 -9.11 -6.40 16.75
CA MET A 416 -9.21 -6.00 18.15
C MET A 416 -8.36 -4.77 18.40
N THR A 417 -8.99 -3.72 18.90
CA THR A 417 -8.35 -2.43 19.11
C THR A 417 -8.74 -1.92 20.49
N PHE A 418 -7.76 -1.74 21.39
CA PHE A 418 -8.03 -1.46 22.80
C PHE A 418 -8.11 0.05 23.03
N LYS A 419 -9.31 0.53 23.34
CA LYS A 419 -9.67 1.95 23.47
C LYS A 419 -8.80 2.66 24.50
N ASP A 420 -8.67 2.07 25.68
CA ASP A 420 -8.01 2.74 26.81
C ASP A 420 -6.50 2.77 26.61
N ALA A 421 -5.90 1.66 26.19
CA ALA A 421 -4.47 1.63 25.84
C ALA A 421 -4.11 2.60 24.69
N ALA A 422 -5.00 2.74 23.70
CA ALA A 422 -4.78 3.64 22.57
C ALA A 422 -5.03 5.13 22.91
N THR A 423 -5.84 5.41 23.94
CA THR A 423 -6.20 6.77 24.36
C THR A 423 -5.38 7.25 25.56
N ALA A 424 -4.81 6.32 26.33
CA ALA A 424 -3.86 6.61 27.39
C ALA A 424 -2.76 7.53 26.87
N PRO A 425 -2.23 8.44 27.70
CA PRO A 425 -1.23 9.42 27.27
C PRO A 425 0.11 8.76 26.95
N ALA A 426 0.18 8.11 25.79
CA ALA A 426 1.43 7.79 25.13
C ALA A 426 2.02 9.11 24.61
N THR A 427 2.91 9.70 25.43
CA THR A 427 3.88 10.74 25.02
C THR A 427 3.28 11.92 24.23
N ARG A 428 2.43 12.75 24.86
CA ARG A 428 1.95 13.98 24.22
C ARG A 428 2.11 15.20 25.14
N PRO A 429 2.77 16.29 24.68
CA PRO A 429 2.82 17.52 25.47
C PRO A 429 1.43 18.14 25.57
N PRO A 430 1.09 18.78 26.70
CA PRO A 430 -0.23 19.36 26.93
C PRO A 430 -0.45 20.58 26.03
N THR A 431 -1.27 20.44 24.99
CA THR A 431 -1.70 21.61 24.21
C THR A 431 -2.80 22.37 24.97
N ARG A 432 -2.47 23.58 25.43
CA ARG A 432 -3.43 24.55 25.97
C ARG A 432 -4.37 25.03 24.85
N GLY A 433 -5.67 24.89 25.04
CA GLY A 433 -6.70 25.60 24.25
C GLY A 433 -7.70 24.68 23.54
N ARG A 434 -8.97 24.79 23.96
CA ARG A 434 -10.18 24.05 23.52
C ARG A 434 -10.25 22.60 24.02
N GLY A 435 -11.42 22.26 24.57
CA GLY A 435 -11.68 21.08 25.39
C GLY A 435 -11.12 19.78 24.83
N ARG A 436 -10.64 18.94 25.75
CA ARG A 436 -10.17 17.57 25.49
C ARG A 436 -11.24 16.81 24.70
N ARG A 437 -11.06 16.68 23.38
CA ARG A 437 -11.79 15.71 22.57
C ARG A 437 -10.95 14.45 22.47
N PRO A 438 -11.48 13.25 22.77
CA PRO A 438 -10.80 11.98 22.56
C PRO A 438 -10.87 11.58 21.08
N ASP A 439 -10.54 12.51 20.20
CA ASP A 439 -10.43 12.22 18.78
C ASP A 439 -9.02 11.68 18.58
N ARG A 440 -8.85 10.35 18.43
CA ARG A 440 -7.85 9.72 17.54
C ARG A 440 -7.76 8.19 17.73
N TRP A 441 -8.58 7.50 16.94
CA TRP A 441 -8.54 6.07 16.61
C TRP A 441 -7.18 5.63 16.05
N CYS A 442 -6.22 5.27 16.91
CA CYS A 442 -4.85 5.01 16.44
C CYS A 442 -4.65 3.55 15.99
N THR A 443 -5.23 3.16 14.86
CA THR A 443 -5.06 1.80 14.28
C THR A 443 -4.73 1.81 12.79
N CYS A 444 -4.21 2.91 12.23
CA CYS A 444 -3.78 2.90 10.83
C CYS A 444 -2.58 1.97 10.53
N ARG A 445 -1.97 1.32 11.55
CA ARG A 445 -1.01 0.23 11.30
C ARG A 445 -1.66 -1.00 10.64
N THR A 446 -2.98 -1.16 10.70
CA THR A 446 -3.69 -2.39 10.26
C THR A 446 -4.51 -2.26 8.97
N CYS A 447 -4.64 -1.08 8.35
CA CYS A 447 -5.47 -0.92 7.14
C CYS A 447 -4.88 -1.50 5.84
N ALA A 448 -3.82 -2.32 5.89
CA ALA A 448 -3.28 -3.00 4.71
C ALA A 448 -3.23 -4.52 4.93
N PRO A 449 -3.92 -5.33 4.10
CA PRO A 449 -3.65 -6.76 4.10
C PRO A 449 -2.20 -6.99 3.68
N ARG A 450 -1.42 -7.68 4.52
CA ARG A 450 -0.19 -8.32 4.07
C ARG A 450 -0.61 -9.41 3.08
N SER A 451 -0.36 -9.21 1.79
CA SER A 451 -0.38 -10.29 0.82
C SER A 451 0.58 -11.37 1.30
N SER A 452 0.08 -12.60 1.39
CA SER A 452 0.76 -13.83 1.79
C SER A 452 2.24 -13.91 1.37
N ARG A 453 3.15 -13.94 2.35
CA ARG A 453 4.45 -14.61 2.23
C ARG A 453 4.84 -15.24 3.57
N SER A 454 4.90 -16.58 3.52
CA SER A 454 5.72 -17.55 4.25
C SER A 454 5.69 -17.58 5.80
N PRO A 455 5.67 -18.78 6.40
CA PRO A 455 5.57 -18.94 7.86
C PRO A 455 6.85 -18.46 8.55
N PRO A 456 6.76 -17.90 9.77
CA PRO A 456 7.93 -17.54 10.55
C PRO A 456 8.65 -18.81 10.99
N THR A 457 9.90 -18.96 10.59
CA THR A 457 10.82 -19.94 11.16
C THR A 457 11.07 -19.59 12.62
N THR A 458 10.62 -20.47 13.51
CA THR A 458 10.88 -20.44 14.94
C THR A 458 12.37 -20.70 15.20
N ARG A 459 13.06 -19.74 15.82
CA ARG A 459 14.25 -20.01 16.63
C ARG A 459 13.97 -19.54 18.07
N PRO A 460 14.15 -20.39 19.09
CA PRO A 460 13.85 -20.03 20.47
C PRO A 460 14.96 -19.13 21.07
N PRO A 461 14.62 -18.30 22.07
CA PRO A 461 15.59 -17.49 22.79
C PRO A 461 16.33 -18.38 23.80
N CYS A 462 17.67 -18.37 23.78
CA CYS A 462 18.45 -18.97 24.86
C CYS A 462 19.08 -17.89 25.74
N ALA A 463 18.86 -18.09 27.04
CA ALA A 463 19.02 -17.19 28.17
C ALA A 463 20.41 -16.56 28.37
N THR A 464 20.39 -15.30 28.77
CA THR A 464 21.39 -14.71 29.67
C THR A 464 21.36 -15.40 31.02
N SER A 465 22.49 -15.95 31.47
CA SER A 465 22.73 -16.23 32.88
C SER A 465 24.00 -15.52 33.31
N GLY A 466 23.92 -14.79 34.42
CA GLY A 466 25.06 -14.27 35.15
C GLY A 466 24.88 -14.60 36.61
N ARG A 467 25.87 -15.25 37.24
CA ARG A 467 26.63 -14.74 38.39
C ARG A 467 27.43 -15.83 39.11
N SER A 468 28.54 -15.34 39.66
CA SER A 468 29.20 -15.73 40.93
C SER A 468 30.45 -16.64 40.87
N THR A 469 31.59 -15.96 41.03
CA THR A 469 32.64 -16.20 42.03
C THR A 469 32.91 -17.64 42.50
N SER A 470 34.11 -18.14 42.24
CA SER A 470 34.91 -18.83 43.26
C SER A 470 36.41 -18.69 42.99
N ARG A 471 37.16 -18.78 44.08
CA ARG A 471 38.57 -18.44 44.27
C ARG A 471 39.51 -19.53 43.73
N GLY A 472 40.69 -19.10 43.27
CA GLY A 472 41.96 -19.52 43.87
C GLY A 472 42.79 -20.63 43.19
N THR A 473 44.08 -20.31 43.10
CA THR A 473 45.29 -21.17 43.09
C THR A 473 45.87 -21.69 41.76
N SER A 474 46.99 -21.03 41.38
CA SER A 474 48.32 -21.56 40.99
C SER A 474 48.41 -22.72 40.00
N SER A 475 49.26 -22.75 38.98
CA SER A 475 50.70 -22.44 38.94
C SER A 475 51.24 -22.66 37.51
N ARG A 476 52.36 -22.00 37.17
CA ARG A 476 53.48 -22.44 36.28
C ARG A 476 53.10 -23.07 34.92
N ARG A 477 53.49 -22.55 33.76
CA ARG A 477 54.78 -22.03 33.27
C ARG A 477 54.53 -21.09 32.10
#